data_AF-A0A2E4INL4-F1
#
_entry.id   AF-A0A2E4INL4-F1
#
_cell.length_a   1.000
_cell.length_b   1.000
_cell.length_c   1.000
_cell.angle_alpha   90.00
_cell.angle_beta   90.00
_cell.angle_gamma   90.00
#
_symmetry.space_group_name_H-M   'P 1'
#
loop_
_entity.id
_entity.type
_entity.pdbx_description
1 polymer ?
#
loop_
_entity_poly.entity_id
_entity_poly.type
_entity_poly.pdbx_seq_one_letter_code
_entity_poly.pdbx_strand_id
1 'polypeptide(L)'
;MIVENDHYIPQVFLEPGTHEIKTSTPFAMLAMRIRSNNNDPDDAAKITAIREGTILNVSGNASHVRPNYDMQQLVALRNELTTEGVKLGSLMGMQGARGAVDPQTHLYGTAIG
;
A
#
# COMPACT_ATOMS: atom_id res chain seq x y z
N MET A 1 -4.38 -5.67 0.10
CA MET A 1 -3.28 -5.31 -0.83
C MET A 1 -1.95 -5.55 -0.15
N ILE A 2 -0.95 -5.96 -0.93
CA ILE A 2 0.45 -6.06 -0.50
C ILE A 2 1.16 -4.81 -1.00
N VAL A 3 1.82 -4.06 -0.11
CA VAL A 3 2.61 -2.87 -0.45
C VAL A 3 4.05 -3.12 -0.05
N GLU A 4 4.95 -3.14 -1.01
CA GLU A 4 6.38 -3.34 -0.77
C GLU A 4 7.02 -2.14 -0.07
N ASN A 5 8.25 -2.32 0.43
CA ASN A 5 8.98 -1.26 1.13
C ASN A 5 9.20 -0.01 0.25
N ASP A 6 9.26 -0.18 -1.07
CA ASP A 6 9.40 0.90 -2.06
C ASP A 6 8.04 1.40 -2.58
N HIS A 7 6.94 1.08 -1.89
CA HIS A 7 5.56 1.48 -2.19
C HIS A 7 4.93 0.90 -3.47
N TYR A 8 5.59 -0.05 -4.14
CA TYR A 8 4.94 -0.80 -5.22
C TYR A 8 3.89 -1.77 -4.67
N ILE A 9 2.84 -2.01 -5.46
CA ILE A 9 1.68 -2.85 -5.10
C ILE A 9 1.65 -4.06 -6.06
N PRO A 10 2.44 -5.11 -5.81
CA PRO A 10 2.51 -6.27 -6.71
C PRO A 10 1.25 -7.13 -6.69
N GLN A 11 0.49 -7.10 -5.59
CA GLN A 11 -0.65 -7.99 -5.39
C GLN A 11 -1.82 -7.30 -4.70
N VAL A 12 -3.02 -7.54 -5.22
CA VAL A 12 -4.30 -7.17 -4.61
C VAL A 12 -5.20 -8.40 -4.64
N PHE A 13 -5.59 -8.90 -3.48
CA PHE A 13 -6.55 -9.98 -3.35
C PHE A 13 -7.94 -9.38 -3.10
N LEU A 14 -8.91 -9.74 -3.95
CA LEU A 14 -10.29 -9.30 -3.86
C LEU A 14 -11.24 -10.43 -3.45
N GLU A 15 -10.83 -11.67 -3.68
CA GLU A 15 -11.62 -12.87 -3.40
C GLU A 15 -11.12 -13.58 -2.13
N PRO A 16 -12.03 -14.25 -1.38
CA PRO A 16 -11.63 -15.06 -0.24
C PRO A 16 -10.75 -16.25 -0.67
N GLY A 17 -9.93 -16.75 0.24
CA GLY A 17 -9.09 -17.91 0.01
C GLY A 17 -7.70 -17.78 0.64
N THR A 18 -6.89 -18.82 0.42
CA THR A 18 -5.47 -18.79 0.79
C THR A 18 -4.67 -18.22 -0.36
N HIS A 19 -3.90 -17.17 -0.08
CA HIS A 19 -3.08 -16.49 -1.07
C HIS A 19 -1.62 -16.47 -0.64
N GLU A 20 -0.72 -16.74 -1.58
CA GLU A 20 0.72 -16.60 -1.36
C GLU A 20 1.15 -15.14 -1.56
N ILE A 21 1.85 -14.57 -0.57
CA ILE A 21 2.42 -13.23 -0.65
C ILE A 21 3.80 -13.32 -1.31
N LYS A 22 3.97 -12.59 -2.41
CA LYS A 22 5.20 -12.51 -3.21
C LYS A 22 5.69 -11.08 -3.21
N THR A 23 6.89 -10.87 -2.67
CA THR A 23 7.53 -9.55 -2.58
C THR A 23 8.95 -9.60 -3.12
N SER A 24 9.39 -8.50 -3.71
CA SER A 24 10.77 -8.23 -4.11
C SER A 24 11.58 -7.56 -2.99
N THR A 25 10.92 -7.03 -1.97
CA THR A 25 11.54 -6.42 -0.78
C THR A 25 11.44 -7.33 0.44
N PRO A 26 12.40 -7.27 1.39
CA PRO A 26 12.36 -8.07 2.62
C PRO A 26 11.19 -7.74 3.55
N PHE A 27 10.64 -6.53 3.43
CA PHE A 27 9.50 -6.04 4.21
C PHE A 27 8.39 -5.59 3.28
N ALA A 28 7.15 -5.83 3.67
CA ALA A 28 5.96 -5.33 3.02
C ALA A 28 4.87 -5.04 4.06
N MET A 29 4.01 -4.09 3.75
CA MET A 29 2.80 -3.81 4.50
C MET A 29 1.63 -4.61 3.90
N LEU A 30 0.86 -5.26 4.77
CA LEU A 30 -0.44 -5.80 4.42
C LEU A 30 -1.51 -4.77 4.78
N ALA A 31 -2.23 -4.26 3.79
CA ALA A 31 -3.40 -3.42 4.04
C ALA A 31 -4.69 -4.18 3.69
N MET A 32 -5.47 -4.50 4.72
CA MET A 32 -6.82 -5.06 4.61
C MET A 32 -7.85 -3.93 4.66
N ARG A 33 -8.71 -3.85 3.64
CA ARG A 33 -9.82 -2.91 3.59
C ARG A 33 -11.11 -3.70 3.44
N ILE A 34 -12.05 -3.48 4.35
CA ILE A 34 -13.36 -4.11 4.34
C ILE A 34 -14.37 -3.01 4.09
N ARG A 35 -15.26 -3.23 3.11
CA ARG A 35 -16.33 -2.28 2.80
C ARG A 35 -17.43 -2.41 3.86
N SER A 36 -17.82 -1.29 4.45
CA SER A 36 -19.02 -1.22 5.28
C SER A 36 -20.26 -0.89 4.45
N ASN A 37 -21.41 -1.38 4.92
CA ASN A 37 -22.74 -1.08 4.43
C ASN A 37 -23.64 -0.66 5.59
N ASN A 38 -23.71 0.64 5.86
CA ASN A 38 -24.48 1.18 6.97
C ASN A 38 -26.01 0.96 6.87
N ASN A 39 -26.51 0.50 5.72
CA ASN A 39 -27.92 0.17 5.54
C ASN A 39 -28.26 -1.27 5.95
N ASP A 40 -27.25 -2.09 6.23
CA ASP A 40 -27.41 -3.48 6.65
C ASP A 40 -27.16 -3.57 8.17
N PRO A 41 -28.19 -3.88 8.98
CA PRO A 41 -28.04 -3.94 10.43
C PRO A 41 -27.06 -5.03 10.88
N ASP A 42 -26.77 -6.03 10.04
CA ASP A 42 -25.83 -7.12 10.32
C ASP A 42 -24.40 -6.82 9.83
N ASP A 43 -24.16 -5.67 9.19
CA ASP A 43 -22.87 -5.32 8.57
C ASP A 43 -21.70 -5.36 9.56
N ALA A 44 -21.92 -4.86 10.78
CA ALA A 44 -20.90 -4.88 11.84
C ALA A 44 -20.47 -6.31 12.20
N ALA A 45 -21.42 -7.25 12.27
CA ALA A 45 -21.12 -8.66 12.53
C ALA A 45 -20.35 -9.30 11.37
N LYS A 46 -20.72 -8.97 10.12
CA LYS A 46 -20.02 -9.44 8.90
C LYS A 46 -18.58 -8.92 8.84
N ILE A 47 -18.37 -7.64 9.14
CA ILE A 47 -17.01 -7.05 9.20
C ILE A 47 -16.17 -7.75 10.26
N THR A 48 -16.72 -8.00 11.45
CA THR A 48 -16.03 -8.73 12.52
C THR A 48 -15.65 -10.12 12.07
N ALA A 49 -16.57 -10.87 11.46
CA ALA A 49 -16.29 -12.22 10.96
C ALA A 49 -15.16 -12.24 9.91
N ILE A 50 -15.12 -11.28 8.99
CA ILE A 50 -14.03 -11.17 8.00
C ILE A 50 -12.69 -10.87 8.69
N ARG A 51 -12.68 -9.95 9.66
CA ARG A 51 -11.46 -9.60 10.41
C ARG A 51 -10.92 -10.79 11.20
N GLU A 52 -11.78 -11.50 11.92
CA GLU A 52 -11.40 -12.65 12.74
C GLU A 52 -10.99 -13.86 11.91
N GLY A 53 -11.62 -14.05 10.74
CA GLY A 53 -11.26 -15.11 9.79
C GLY A 53 -9.98 -14.85 8.98
N THR A 54 -9.43 -13.63 9.01
CA THR A 54 -8.22 -13.28 8.26
C THR A 54 -6.97 -13.64 9.05
N ILE A 55 -6.22 -14.63 8.54
CA ILE A 55 -5.00 -15.13 9.16
C ILE A 55 -3.80 -14.72 8.30
N LEU A 56 -2.77 -14.15 8.94
CA LEU A 56 -1.49 -13.86 8.32
C LEU A 56 -0.42 -14.80 8.88
N ASN A 57 0.13 -15.66 8.02
CA ASN A 57 1.22 -16.56 8.38
C ASN A 57 2.55 -15.98 7.86
N VAL A 58 3.46 -15.65 8.77
CA VAL A 58 4.80 -15.10 8.44
C VAL A 58 5.86 -15.90 9.18
N SER A 59 6.89 -16.31 8.46
CA SER A 59 8.05 -17.04 9.02
C SER A 59 9.27 -16.14 9.29
N GLY A 60 9.31 -14.95 8.69
CA GLY A 60 10.39 -13.99 8.88
C GLY A 60 10.38 -13.35 10.27
N ASN A 61 11.56 -13.14 10.84
CA ASN A 61 11.75 -12.53 12.17
C ASN A 61 12.72 -11.32 12.16
N ALA A 62 13.03 -10.81 10.97
CA ALA A 62 13.93 -9.68 10.82
C ALA A 62 13.31 -8.37 11.33
N SER A 63 14.14 -7.50 11.90
CA SER A 63 13.72 -6.16 12.33
C SER A 63 13.65 -5.19 11.16
N HIS A 64 12.53 -4.47 11.01
CA HIS A 64 12.44 -3.36 10.06
C HIS A 64 13.17 -2.14 10.61
N VAL A 65 14.38 -1.89 10.09
CA VAL A 65 15.17 -0.70 10.44
C VAL A 65 15.02 0.32 9.33
N ARG A 66 14.43 1.47 9.65
CA ARG A 66 14.31 2.57 8.70
C ARG A 66 15.67 3.25 8.47
N PRO A 67 15.97 3.72 7.25
CA PRO A 67 17.12 4.57 7.02
C PRO A 67 17.05 5.84 7.89
N ASN A 68 18.20 6.32 8.34
CA ASN A 68 18.31 7.57 9.08
C ASN A 68 18.29 8.77 8.11
N TYR A 69 17.13 9.05 7.54
CA TYR A 69 16.95 10.17 6.63
C TYR A 69 17.13 11.51 7.35
N ASP A 70 17.74 12.47 6.67
CA ASP A 70 17.57 13.87 7.03
C ASP A 70 16.12 14.27 6.75
N MET A 71 15.35 14.51 7.82
CA MET A 71 13.93 14.80 7.72
C MET A 71 13.65 16.14 7.03
N GLN A 72 14.55 17.12 7.10
CA GLN A 72 14.37 18.39 6.39
C GLN A 72 14.51 18.18 4.89
N GLN A 73 15.53 17.43 4.47
CA GLN A 73 15.73 17.08 3.05
C GLN A 73 14.59 16.22 2.51
N LEU A 74 14.13 15.22 3.28
CA LEU A 74 13.03 14.35 2.87
C LEU A 74 11.72 15.13 2.67
N VAL A 75 11.40 16.06 3.58
CA VAL A 75 10.21 16.91 3.46
C VAL A 75 10.34 17.88 2.29
N ALA A 76 11.51 18.49 2.08
CA ALA A 76 11.75 19.37 0.95
C ALA A 76 11.54 18.63 -0.38
N LEU A 77 12.16 17.45 -0.55
CA LEU A 77 12.00 16.62 -1.74
C LEU A 77 10.53 16.20 -1.95
N ARG A 78 9.83 15.79 -0.89
CA ARG A 78 8.41 15.45 -0.99
C ARG A 78 7.58 16.64 -1.49
N ASN A 79 7.83 17.84 -0.99
CA ASN A 79 7.10 19.03 -1.40
C ASN A 79 7.36 19.37 -2.88
N GLU A 80 8.61 19.32 -3.33
CA GLU A 80 8.98 19.52 -4.74
C GLU A 80 8.26 18.52 -5.65
N LEU A 81 8.33 17.23 -5.33
CA LEU A 81 7.66 16.18 -6.09
C LEU A 81 6.14 16.34 -6.09
N THR A 82 5.57 16.78 -4.97
CA THR A 82 4.12 17.07 -4.88
C THR A 82 3.75 18.23 -5.78
N THR A 83 4.51 19.33 -5.76
CA THR A 83 4.27 20.51 -6.61
C THR A 83 4.34 20.16 -8.10
N GLU A 84 5.27 19.30 -8.51
CA GLU A 84 5.33 18.84 -9.90
C GLU A 84 4.20 17.86 -10.23
N GLY A 85 3.95 16.88 -9.36
CA GLY A 85 2.97 15.82 -9.58
C GLY A 85 1.54 16.34 -9.74
N VAL A 86 1.13 17.35 -8.96
CA VAL A 86 -0.24 17.91 -9.06
C VAL A 86 -0.53 18.56 -10.41
N LYS A 87 0.49 18.98 -11.17
CA LYS A 87 0.32 19.55 -12.52
C LYS A 87 -0.23 18.54 -13.52
N LEU A 88 -0.11 17.24 -13.25
CA LEU A 88 -0.61 16.17 -14.11
C LEU A 88 -2.16 16.05 -14.06
N GLY A 89 -2.81 16.64 -13.06
CA GLY A 89 -4.28 16.71 -12.97
C GLY A 89 -5.01 15.38 -12.72
N SER A 90 -4.28 14.27 -12.55
CA SER A 90 -4.83 12.95 -12.26
C SER A 90 -3.82 12.09 -11.51
N LEU A 91 -4.31 11.19 -10.64
CA LEU A 91 -3.50 10.16 -9.97
C LEU A 91 -3.63 8.78 -10.63
N MET A 92 -4.42 8.67 -11.69
CA MET A 92 -4.65 7.40 -12.37
C MET A 92 -3.35 6.85 -12.96
N GLY A 93 -3.06 5.58 -12.68
CA GLY A 93 -1.85 4.89 -13.19
C GLY A 93 -0.57 5.16 -12.39
N MET A 94 -0.63 5.92 -11.29
CA MET A 94 0.56 6.20 -10.46
C MET A 94 0.85 5.12 -9.41
N GLN A 95 -0.02 4.13 -9.23
CA GLN A 95 0.12 3.09 -8.21
C GLN A 95 -0.07 1.71 -8.84
N GLY A 96 0.81 0.77 -8.51
CA GLY A 96 0.75 -0.58 -9.07
C GLY A 96 2.02 -1.37 -8.88
N ALA A 97 2.11 -2.51 -9.58
CA ALA A 97 3.28 -3.36 -9.55
C ALA A 97 4.47 -2.72 -10.26
N ARG A 98 5.68 -3.10 -9.84
CA ARG A 98 6.92 -2.69 -10.51
C ARG A 98 6.89 -3.12 -11.99
N GLY A 99 7.23 -2.21 -12.89
CA GLY A 99 7.16 -2.45 -14.34
C GLY A 99 5.77 -2.32 -14.97
N ALA A 100 4.71 -2.19 -14.18
CA ALA A 100 3.35 -1.90 -14.65
C ALA A 100 2.97 -0.41 -14.52
N VAL A 101 3.79 0.38 -13.81
CA VAL A 101 3.66 1.82 -13.67
C VAL A 101 4.96 2.51 -14.08
N ASP A 102 4.84 3.71 -14.65
CA ASP A 102 6.01 4.54 -14.94
C ASP A 102 6.66 5.00 -13.60
N PRO A 103 7.96 4.76 -13.38
CA PRO A 103 8.60 5.05 -12.10
C PRO A 103 8.53 6.53 -11.69
N GLN A 104 8.55 7.46 -12.65
CA GLN A 104 8.51 8.89 -12.36
C GLN A 104 7.11 9.30 -11.88
N THR A 105 6.06 8.85 -12.56
CA THR A 105 4.68 9.08 -12.13
C THR A 105 4.35 8.37 -10.81
N HIS A 106 4.94 7.19 -10.57
CA HIS A 106 4.83 6.52 -9.29
C HIS A 106 5.45 7.35 -8.16
N LEU A 107 6.66 7.87 -8.38
CA LEU A 107 7.33 8.75 -7.41
C LEU A 107 6.45 9.98 -7.06
N TYR A 108 5.84 10.63 -8.06
CA TYR A 108 4.88 11.71 -7.82
C TYR A 108 3.66 11.24 -7.01
N GLY A 109 3.06 10.11 -7.38
CA GLY A 109 1.93 9.54 -6.66
C GLY A 109 2.23 9.31 -5.18
N THR A 110 3.38 8.71 -4.86
CA THR A 110 3.80 8.46 -3.47
C THR A 110 4.07 9.74 -2.68
N ALA A 111 4.50 10.82 -3.33
CA ALA A 111 4.69 12.12 -2.67
C ALA A 111 3.34 12.78 -2.32
N ILE A 112 2.37 12.70 -3.25
CA ILE A 112 1.04 13.29 -3.12
C ILE A 112 0.21 12.58 -2.03
N GLY A 113 0.14 11.24 -2.04
CA GLY A 113 -0.68 10.49 -1.09
C GLY A 113 -0.76 8.98 -1.33
#